data_AF-A0A917MAV0-F1
#
_entry.id   AF-A0A917MAV0-F1
#
_cell.length_a   1.000
_cell.length_b   1.000
_cell.length_c   1.000
_cell.angle_alpha   90.00
_cell.angle_beta   90.00
_cell.angle_gamma   90.00
#
_symmetry.space_group_name_H-M   'P 1'
#
loop_
_entity.id
_entity.type
_entity.pdbx_description
1 polymer ?
#
loop_
_entity_poly.entity_id
_entity_poly.type
_entity_poly.pdbx_seq_one_letter_code
_entity_poly.pdbx_strand_id
1 'polypeptide(L)' 'MLGKTICVLLLASAMLIHDIPKVKAASNRDRLVYIAMLAPLLYLAVVFLTAQPWPNLDRIFNLFTGPAKLFIRWLNPMHT' A
#
# COMPACT_ATOMS: atom_id res chain seq x y z
N MET A 1 -20.80 -1.74 -4.61
CA MET A 1 -19.77 -0.84 -5.18
C MET A 1 -19.73 0.50 -4.48
N LEU A 2 -20.87 1.21 -4.35
CA LEU A 2 -20.96 2.53 -3.72
C LEU A 2 -20.35 2.61 -2.30
N GLY A 3 -20.60 1.61 -1.45
CA GLY A 3 -19.99 1.55 -0.10
C GLY A 3 -18.45 1.50 -0.13
N LYS A 4 -17.87 0.71 -1.04
CA LYS A 4 -16.40 0.65 -1.23
C LYS A 4 -15.86 2.01 -1.66
N THR A 5 -16.56 2.68 -2.58
CA THR A 5 -16.20 4.02 -3.06
C THR A 5 -16.24 5.05 -1.94
N ILE A 6 -17.30 5.04 -1.12
CA ILE A 6 -17.42 5.94 0.03
C ILE A 6 -16.30 5.69 1.03
N CYS A 7 -15.99 4.44 1.37
CA CYS A 7 -14.91 4.11 2.29
C CYS A 7 -13.55 4.63 1.78
N VAL A 8 -13.24 4.38 0.51
CA VAL A 8 -11.99 4.87 -0.12
C VAL A 8 -11.95 6.40 -0.11
N LEU A 9 -13.05 7.06 -0.47
CA LEU A 9 -13.11 8.52 -0.53
C LEU A 9 -12.96 9.15 0.87
N LEU A 10 -13.54 8.53 1.89
CA LEU A 10 -13.51 9.02 3.27
C LEU A 10 -12.11 8.87 3.87
N LEU A 11 -11.45 7.73 3.63
CA LEU A 11 -10.06 7.51 4.05
C LEU A 11 -9.09 8.42 3.29
N ALA A 12 -9.24 8.54 1.96
CA ALA A 12 -8.39 9.40 1.14
C ALA A 12 -8.53 10.88 1.52
N SER A 13 -9.76 11.34 1.78
CA SER A 13 -10.00 12.73 2.20
C SER A 13 -9.44 13.00 3.59
N ALA A 14 -9.62 12.09 4.56
CA ALA A 14 -9.02 12.21 5.89
C ALA A 14 -7.48 12.29 5.82
N MET A 15 -6.86 11.44 5.02
CA MET A 15 -5.41 11.45 4.81
C MET A 15 -4.95 12.76 4.14
N LEU A 16 -5.62 13.21 3.07
CA LEU A 16 -5.27 14.46 2.40
C LEU A 16 -5.42 15.68 3.32
N ILE A 17 -6.51 15.79 4.08
CA ILE A 17 -6.71 16.94 4.98
C ILE A 17 -5.56 17.06 5.98
N HIS A 18 -5.08 15.94 6.50
CA HIS A 18 -3.96 15.90 7.43
C HIS A 18 -2.61 16.15 6.76
N ASP A 19 -2.40 15.61 5.55
CA ASP A 19 -1.09 15.62 4.89
C ASP A 19 -0.86 16.86 4.01
N ILE A 20 -1.89 17.48 3.43
CA ILE A 20 -1.79 18.71 2.61
C ILE A 20 -0.96 19.81 3.28
N PRO A 21 -1.22 20.22 4.54
CA PRO A 21 -0.44 21.29 5.17
C PRO A 21 1.03 20.89 5.37
N LYS A 22 1.30 19.61 5.64
CA LYS A 22 2.65 19.07 5.85
C LYS A 22 3.43 18.99 4.54
N VAL A 23 2.80 18.50 3.48
CA VAL A 23 3.39 18.40 2.13
C VAL A 23 3.67 19.79 1.54
N LYS A 24 2.82 20.78 1.84
CA LYS A 24 3.04 22.17 1.40
C LYS A 24 4.26 22.82 2.06
N ALA A 25 4.57 22.44 3.29
CA ALA A 25 5.73 22.94 4.04
C ALA A 25 7.00 22.09 3.83
N ALA A 26 6.90 20.94 3.15
CA ALA A 26 8.00 19.99 2.97
C ALA A 26 8.91 20.36 1.79
N SER A 27 10.12 19.80 1.78
CA SER A 27 11.08 20.00 0.68
C SER A 27 10.61 19.33 -0.62
N ASN A 28 11.13 19.77 -1.76
CA ASN A 28 10.81 19.15 -3.06
C ASN A 28 11.11 17.64 -3.09
N ARG A 29 12.14 17.19 -2.36
CA ARG A 29 12.49 15.78 -2.25
C ARG A 29 11.43 15.00 -1.47
N ASP A 30 10.99 15.53 -0.34
CA ASP A 30 9.96 14.89 0.50
C ASP A 30 8.62 14.82 -0.24
N ARG A 31 8.30 15.87 -1.00
CA ARG A 31 7.11 15.89 -1.87
C ARG A 31 7.19 14.82 -2.96
N LEU A 32 8.37 14.59 -3.53
CA LEU A 32 8.57 13.54 -4.54
C LEU A 32 8.42 12.14 -3.93
N VAL A 33 8.93 11.92 -2.72
CA VAL A 33 8.73 10.68 -1.95
C VAL A 33 7.25 10.47 -1.61
N TYR A 34 6.56 11.52 -1.19
CA TYR A 34 5.13 11.46 -0.89
C TYR A 34 4.31 11.08 -2.13
N ILE A 35 4.57 11.71 -3.28
CA ILE A 35 3.91 11.36 -4.56
C ILE A 35 4.23 9.91 -4.96
N ALA A 36 5.48 9.48 -4.79
CA ALA A 36 5.90 8.12 -5.08
C ALA A 36 5.19 7.08 -4.20
N MET A 37 4.91 7.41 -2.92
CA MET A 37 4.10 6.57 -2.02
C MET A 37 2.60 6.64 -2.33
N LEU A 38 2.11 7.77 -2.84
CA LEU A 38 0.70 7.95 -3.19
C LEU A 38 0.32 7.10 -4.42
N ALA A 39 1.24 6.90 -5.36
CA ALA A 39 1.01 6.11 -6.57
C ALA A 39 0.55 4.65 -6.31
N PRO A 40 1.25 3.83 -5.51
CA PRO A 40 0.79 2.47 -5.18
C PRO A 40 -0.49 2.48 -4.33
N LEU A 41 -0.71 3.50 -3.50
CA LEU A 41 -1.95 3.65 -2.73
C LEU A 41 -3.17 3.86 -3.65
N LEU A 42 -3.04 4.73 -4.66
CA LEU A 42 -4.07 4.96 -5.66
C LEU A 42 -4.32 3.71 -6.52
N TYR A 43 -3.24 2.99 -6.88
CA TYR A 43 -3.36 1.71 -7.58
C TYR A 43 -4.21 0.70 -6.79
N LEU A 44 -3.91 0.52 -5.50
CA LEU A 44 -4.68 -0.35 -4.61
C LEU A 44 -6.14 0.08 -4.49
N ALA A 45 -6.40 1.38 -4.40
CA ALA A 45 -7.77 1.91 -4.37
C ALA A 45 -8.53 1.54 -5.66
N VAL A 46 -7.91 1.70 -6.84
CA VAL A 46 -8.52 1.31 -8.11
C VAL A 46 -8.78 -0.19 -8.19
N VAL A 47 -7.81 -1.03 -7.78
CA VAL A 47 -8.00 -2.49 -7.74
C VAL A 47 -9.14 -2.89 -6.80
N PHE A 48 -9.21 -2.26 -5.62
CA PHE A 48 -10.28 -2.49 -4.65
C PHE A 48 -11.68 -2.11 -5.17
N LEU A 49 -11.77 -1.00 -5.89
CA LEU A 49 -13.02 -0.48 -6.46
C LEU A 49 -13.49 -1.26 -7.68
N THR A 50 -12.56 -1.60 -8.58
CA THR A 50 -12.87 -2.33 -9.83
C THR A 50 -13.10 -3.81 -9.60
N ALA A 51 -12.70 -4.34 -8.43
CA ALA A 51 -12.73 -5.78 -8.12
C ALA A 51 -12.07 -6.66 -9.20
N GLN A 52 -11.22 -6.06 -10.03
CA GLN A 52 -10.48 -6.76 -11.07
C GLN A 52 -9.40 -7.63 -10.42
N PRO A 53 -9.12 -8.82 -10.95
CA PRO A 53 -8.08 -9.72 -10.45
C PRO A 53 -6.66 -9.24 -10.82
N TRP A 54 -6.48 -7.92 -10.90
CA TRP A 54 -5.19 -7.30 -11.13
C TRP A 54 -4.21 -7.69 -10.02
N PRO A 55 -2.91 -7.77 -10.35
CA PRO A 55 -1.90 -8.24 -9.40
C PRO A 55 -1.85 -7.31 -8.19
N ASN A 56 -2.42 -7.78 -7.08
CA ASN A 56 -2.31 -7.06 -5.83
C ASN A 56 -0.84 -6.95 -5.43
N LEU A 57 -0.47 -5.91 -4.69
CA LEU A 57 0.90 -5.75 -4.19
C LEU A 57 1.36 -6.97 -3.38
N ASP A 58 0.44 -7.71 -2.75
CA ASP A 58 0.72 -8.99 -2.10
C ASP A 58 1.42 -10.00 -3.02
N ARG A 59 1.11 -10.04 -4.32
CA ARG A 59 1.78 -10.94 -5.26
C ARG A 59 3.24 -10.55 -5.49
N ILE A 60 3.55 -9.26 -5.44
CA ILE A 60 4.92 -8.75 -5.53
C ILE A 60 5.68 -9.06 -4.23
N PHE A 61 5.05 -8.84 -3.07
CA PHE A 61 5.65 -9.21 -1.78
C PHE A 61 5.80 -10.73 -1.61
N ASN A 62 4.89 -11.53 -2.18
CA ASN A 62 5.01 -12.99 -2.22
C ASN A 62 6.19 -13.48 -3.09
N LEU A 63 6.83 -12.64 -3.89
CA LEU A 63 8.12 -13.00 -4.50
C LEU A 63 9.18 -13.31 -3.42
N PHE A 64 9.07 -12.67 -2.25
CA PHE A 64 9.94 -12.89 -1.10
C PHE A 64 9.43 -13.97 -0.14
N THR A 65 8.30 -14.64 -0.40
CA THR A 65 7.84 -15.73 0.50
C THR A 65 8.80 -16.91 0.52
N GLY A 66 9.50 -17.19 -0.59
CA GLY A 66 10.55 -18.22 -0.65
C GLY A 66 11.67 -17.96 0.36
N PRO A 67 12.36 -16.81 0.30
CA PRO A 67 13.37 -16.47 1.30
C PRO A 67 12.80 -16.31 2.71
N ALA A 68 11.57 -15.79 2.88
CA ALA A 68 10.95 -15.71 4.20
C ALA A 68 10.77 -17.08 4.87
N LYS A 69 10.40 -18.12 4.10
CA LYS A 69 10.32 -19.51 4.61
C LYS A 69 11.68 -20.05 5.06
N LEU A 70 12.78 -19.66 4.40
CA LEU A 70 14.13 -20.02 4.82
C LEU A 70 14.47 -19.40 6.18
N PHE A 71 14.15 -18.13 6.39
CA PHE A 71 14.34 -17.48 7.70
C PHE A 71 13.52 -18.14 8.80
N ILE A 72 12.24 -18.45 8.55
CA ILE A 72 11.37 -19.11 9.53
C ILE A 72 11.88 -20.51 9.86
N ARG A 73 12.33 -21.29 8.87
CA ARG A 73 12.93 -22.62 9.09
C ARG A 73 14.22 -22.53 9.89
N TRP A 74 15.02 -21.47 9.69
CA TRP A 74 16.23 -21.23 10.46
C TRP A 74 15.93 -20.81 11.90
N LEU A 75 14.87 -20.03 12.12
CA LEU A 75 14.46 -19.54 13.45
C LEU A 75 13.71 -20.60 14.27
N ASN A 76 12.99 -21.50 13.62
CA ASN A 76 12.23 -22.58 14.28
C ASN A 76 12.50 -23.93 13.59
N PRO A 77 13.63 -24.58 13.91
CA PRO A 77 14.04 -25.82 13.25
C PRO A 77 13.19 -27.07 13.62
N MET A 78 12.25 -26.97 14.57
CA MET A 78 11.51 -28.14 15.11
C MET A 78 10.13 -28.42 14.47
N HIS A 79 9.68 -27.65 13.48
CA HIS A 79 8.45 -27.96 12.74
C HIS A 79 8.78 -28.71 11.43
N THR A 80 8.88 -30.04 11.53
CA THR A 80 8.74 -30.99 10.42
C THR A 80 7.40 -31.69 10.50
#